data_AF-A0A960U374-F1
#
_entry.id   AF-A0A960U374-F1
#
_cell.length_a   1.000
_cell.length_b   1.000
_cell.length_c   1.000
_cell.angle_alpha   90.00
_cell.angle_beta   90.00
_cell.angle_gamma   90.00
#
_symmetry.space_group_name_H-M   'P 1'
#
loop_
_entity.id
_entity.type
_entity.pdbx_description
1 polymer ?
#
loop_
_entity_poly.entity_id
_entity_poly.type
_entity_poly.pdbx_seq_one_letter_code
_entity_poly.pdbx_strand_id
1 'polypeptide(L)'
;MKDSFLLYREEVEFILKEMGKSMTAIEERVWELAEEFGIREKIREASIQEGREQERLLSQKQIEKERKRAERAEHKKALRTAIKMKRAGSTLDFISEMTELPEAYLERFFKKSRMH
;
A
#
# COMPACT_ATOMS: atom_id res chain seq x y z
N MET A 1 7.89 3.95 -8.41
CA MET A 1 9.13 3.14 -8.50
C MET A 1 9.00 1.89 -9.39
N LYS A 2 7.86 1.61 -10.05
CA LYS A 2 7.77 0.53 -11.05
C LYS A 2 8.04 1.02 -12.47
N ASP A 3 7.80 2.30 -12.75
CA ASP A 3 7.91 2.84 -14.11
C ASP A 3 9.35 3.14 -14.53
N SER A 4 10.26 3.37 -13.57
CA SER A 4 11.67 3.67 -13.87
C SER A 4 12.43 2.47 -14.42
N PHE A 5 12.24 1.27 -13.84
CA PHE A 5 13.02 0.08 -14.24
C PHE A 5 12.65 -0.46 -15.63
N LEU A 6 11.38 -0.33 -16.02
CA LEU A 6 10.91 -0.68 -17.37
C LEU A 6 11.44 0.30 -18.41
N LEU A 7 11.42 1.62 -18.12
CA LEU A 7 12.03 2.62 -19.00
C LEU A 7 13.53 2.36 -19.23
N TYR A 8 14.29 2.07 -18.16
CA TYR A 8 15.71 1.78 -18.29
C TYR A 8 16.00 0.54 -19.11
N ARG A 9 15.14 -0.48 -19.04
CA ARG A 9 15.30 -1.70 -19.82
C ARG A 9 15.07 -1.46 -21.31
N GLU A 10 14.05 -0.69 -21.67
CA GLU A 10 13.77 -0.33 -23.08
C GLU A 10 14.88 0.51 -23.69
N GLU A 11 15.43 1.47 -22.93
CA GLU A 11 16.58 2.29 -23.36
C GLU A 11 17.85 1.44 -23.55
N VAL A 12 18.12 0.51 -22.63
CA VAL A 12 19.26 -0.41 -22.75
C VAL A 12 19.06 -1.34 -23.94
N GLU A 13 17.89 -1.96 -24.13
CA GLU A 13 17.61 -2.82 -25.29
C GLU A 13 17.80 -2.06 -26.62
N PHE A 14 17.41 -0.79 -26.68
CA PHE A 14 17.63 0.08 -27.84
C PHE A 14 19.13 0.31 -28.13
N ILE A 15 19.90 0.71 -27.11
CA ILE A 15 21.35 0.93 -27.24
C ILE A 15 22.07 -0.36 -27.68
N LEU A 16 21.69 -1.50 -27.11
CA LEU A 16 22.29 -2.78 -27.45
C LEU A 16 22.02 -3.19 -28.88
N LYS A 17 20.81 -2.93 -29.37
CA LYS A 17 20.43 -3.16 -30.76
C LYS A 17 21.26 -2.32 -31.73
N GLU A 18 21.48 -1.04 -31.43
CA GLU A 18 22.35 -0.15 -32.22
C GLU A 18 23.81 -0.62 -32.23
N MET A 19 24.28 -1.21 -31.12
CA MET A 19 25.62 -1.78 -31.01
C MET A 19 25.75 -3.20 -31.61
N GLY A 20 24.67 -3.76 -32.17
CA GLY A 20 24.65 -5.13 -32.69
C GLY A 20 24.80 -6.22 -31.63
N LYS A 21 24.51 -5.92 -30.37
CA LYS A 21 24.60 -6.84 -29.22
C LYS A 21 23.22 -7.21 -28.72
N SER A 22 23.05 -8.45 -28.23
CA SER A 22 21.81 -8.88 -27.57
C SER A 22 21.89 -8.67 -26.07
N MET A 23 20.73 -8.42 -25.45
CA MET A 23 20.62 -8.39 -23.98
C MET A 23 21.08 -9.71 -23.36
N THR A 24 20.75 -10.84 -23.98
CA THR A 24 21.17 -12.18 -23.55
C THR A 24 22.69 -12.33 -23.48
N ALA A 25 23.43 -11.81 -24.47
CA ALA A 25 24.90 -11.87 -24.46
C ALA A 25 25.51 -11.04 -23.32
N ILE A 26 24.82 -9.97 -22.89
CA ILE A 26 25.25 -9.17 -21.74
C ILE A 26 24.91 -9.85 -20.43
N GLU A 27 23.73 -10.45 -20.32
CA GLU A 27 23.35 -11.25 -19.15
C GLU A 27 24.35 -12.39 -18.94
N GLU A 28 24.70 -13.11 -20.01
CA GLU A 28 25.73 -14.16 -20.00
C GLU A 28 27.08 -13.59 -19.53
N ARG A 29 27.53 -12.47 -20.10
CA ARG A 29 28.80 -11.84 -19.72
C ARG A 29 28.83 -11.36 -18.28
N VAL A 30 27.70 -10.86 -17.75
CA VAL A 30 27.57 -10.46 -16.35
C VAL A 30 27.70 -11.67 -15.43
N TRP A 31 27.11 -12.81 -15.80
CA TRP A 31 27.25 -14.05 -15.04
C TRP A 31 28.66 -14.62 -15.10
N GLU A 32 29.33 -14.58 -16.26
CA GLU A 32 30.74 -14.96 -16.39
C GLU A 32 31.63 -14.10 -15.49
N LEU A 33 31.47 -12.78 -15.52
CA LEU A 33 32.21 -11.88 -14.63
C LEU A 33 31.88 -12.17 -13.16
N ALA A 34 30.63 -12.45 -12.82
CA ALA A 34 30.25 -12.81 -11.45
C ALA A 34 30.90 -14.12 -10.98
N GLU A 35 31.15 -15.06 -11.87
CA GLU A 35 31.94 -16.28 -11.60
C GLU A 35 33.44 -15.97 -11.45
N GLU A 36 34.01 -15.18 -12.36
CA GLU A 36 35.42 -14.74 -12.32
C GLU A 36 35.75 -14.01 -11.01
N PHE A 37 34.84 -13.15 -10.54
CA PHE A 37 34.98 -12.42 -9.27
C PHE A 37 34.51 -13.22 -8.04
N GLY A 38 33.98 -14.44 -8.22
CA GLY A 38 33.50 -15.28 -7.11
C GLY A 38 32.34 -14.67 -6.31
N ILE A 39 31.55 -13.79 -6.94
CA ILE A 39 30.43 -13.07 -6.30
C ILE A 39 29.05 -13.63 -6.68
N ARG A 40 29.01 -14.69 -7.51
CA ARG A 40 27.76 -15.33 -7.97
C ARG A 40 26.82 -15.69 -6.82
N GLU A 41 27.33 -16.33 -5.78
CA GLU A 41 26.53 -16.72 -4.61
C GLU A 41 26.03 -15.50 -3.81
N LYS A 42 26.84 -14.43 -3.71
CA LYS A 42 26.42 -13.19 -3.04
C LYS A 42 25.27 -12.50 -3.79
N ILE A 43 25.31 -12.50 -5.13
CA ILE A 43 24.21 -11.97 -5.97
C ILE A 43 22.94 -12.79 -5.77
N ARG A 44 23.08 -14.12 -5.66
CA ARG A 44 21.96 -15.04 -5.41
C ARG A 44 21.33 -14.80 -4.03
N GLU A 45 22.14 -14.67 -2.98
CA GLU A 45 21.68 -14.40 -1.62
C GLU A 45 20.96 -13.06 -1.52
N ALA A 46 21.53 -12.01 -2.13
CA ALA A 46 20.89 -10.69 -2.18
C ALA A 46 19.53 -10.74 -2.88
N SER A 47 19.41 -11.43 -4.01
CA SER A 47 18.14 -11.60 -4.73
C SER A 47 17.08 -12.31 -3.90
N ILE A 48 17.45 -13.36 -3.16
CA ILE A 48 16.54 -14.07 -2.25
C ILE A 48 16.08 -13.15 -1.11
N GLN A 49 17.00 -12.35 -0.57
CA GLN A 49 16.71 -11.43 0.51
C GLN A 49 15.75 -10.32 0.08
N GLU A 50 15.96 -9.73 -1.10
CA GLU A 50 15.04 -8.76 -1.71
C GLU A 50 13.64 -9.35 -1.93
N GLY A 51 13.56 -10.59 -2.43
CA GLY A 51 12.29 -11.29 -2.60
C GLY A 51 11.52 -11.46 -1.27
N ARG A 52 12.22 -11.86 -0.20
CA ARG A 52 11.63 -11.98 1.14
C ARG A 52 11.20 -10.63 1.73
N GLU A 53 11.95 -9.58 1.47
CA GLU A 53 11.61 -8.24 1.95
C GLU A 53 10.35 -7.69 1.25
N GLN A 54 10.24 -7.88 -0.06
CA GLN A 54 9.03 -7.54 -0.81
C GLN A 54 7.80 -8.30 -0.31
N GLU A 55 7.94 -9.59 -0.02
CA GLU A 55 6.86 -10.42 0.53
C GLU A 55 6.40 -9.91 1.91
N ARG A 56 7.36 -9.57 2.80
CA ARG A 56 7.04 -8.95 4.10
C ARG A 56 6.30 -7.62 3.94
N LEU A 57 6.73 -6.76 3.02
CA LEU A 57 6.09 -5.47 2.77
C LEU A 57 4.65 -5.64 2.23
N LEU A 58 4.42 -6.62 1.37
CA LEU A 58 3.08 -6.94 0.87
C LEU A 58 2.16 -7.45 2.00
N SER A 59 2.68 -8.34 2.85
CA SER A 59 1.97 -8.86 4.02
C SER A 59 1.61 -7.75 5.02
N GLN A 60 2.56 -6.87 5.36
CA GLN A 60 2.30 -5.72 6.23
C GLN A 60 1.21 -4.79 5.66
N LYS A 61 1.23 -4.52 4.35
CA LYS A 61 0.18 -3.72 3.68
C LYS A 61 -1.19 -4.40 3.74
N GLN A 62 -1.26 -5.74 3.68
CA GLN A 62 -2.51 -6.46 3.82
C GLN A 62 -3.06 -6.35 5.25
N ILE A 63 -2.22 -6.55 6.27
CA ILE A 63 -2.59 -6.39 7.68
C ILE A 63 -3.06 -4.96 7.96
N GLU A 64 -2.37 -3.94 7.44
CA GLU A 64 -2.78 -2.55 7.61
C GLU A 64 -4.13 -2.25 6.92
N LYS A 65 -4.37 -2.83 5.73
CA LYS A 65 -5.66 -2.73 5.05
C LYS A 65 -6.78 -3.36 5.89
N GLU A 66 -6.54 -4.51 6.52
CA GLU A 66 -7.52 -5.17 7.37
C GLU A 66 -7.79 -4.38 8.66
N ARG A 67 -6.76 -3.83 9.31
CA ARG A 67 -6.93 -2.92 10.45
C ARG A 67 -7.79 -1.70 10.10
N LYS A 68 -7.49 -1.04 8.97
CA LYS A 68 -8.29 0.09 8.47
C LYS A 68 -9.72 -0.32 8.11
N ARG A 69 -9.95 -1.57 7.68
CA ARG A 69 -11.31 -2.09 7.44
C ARG A 69 -12.08 -2.29 8.74
N ALA A 70 -11.43 -2.82 9.78
CA ALA A 70 -12.02 -3.00 11.10
C ALA A 70 -12.41 -1.64 11.72
N GLU A 71 -11.48 -0.68 11.72
CA GLU A 71 -11.71 0.69 12.21
C GLU A 71 -12.90 1.37 11.48
N ARG A 72 -12.96 1.24 10.15
CA ARG A 72 -14.09 1.74 9.36
C ARG A 72 -15.40 1.06 9.69
N ALA A 73 -15.39 -0.23 10.04
CA ALA A 73 -16.60 -0.97 10.40
C ALA A 73 -17.15 -0.48 11.74
N GLU A 74 -16.29 -0.26 12.72
CA GLU A 74 -16.65 0.33 14.02
C GLU A 74 -17.16 1.76 13.85
N HIS A 75 -16.47 2.60 13.11
CA HIS A 75 -16.92 3.97 12.82
C HIS A 75 -18.27 4.00 12.09
N LYS A 76 -18.52 3.07 11.15
CA LYS A 76 -19.84 2.92 10.50
C LYS A 76 -20.92 2.45 11.46
N LYS A 77 -20.58 1.64 12.48
CA LYS A 77 -21.52 1.20 13.52
C LYS A 77 -21.87 2.37 14.43
N ALA A 78 -20.88 3.12 14.91
CA ALA A 78 -21.04 4.33 15.70
C ALA A 78 -21.95 5.36 14.99
N LEU A 79 -21.69 5.64 13.71
CA LEU A 79 -22.54 6.53 12.90
C LEU A 79 -23.99 6.03 12.77
N ARG A 80 -24.19 4.72 12.59
CA ARG A 80 -25.55 4.15 12.52
C ARG A 80 -26.29 4.29 13.84
N THR A 81 -25.61 4.09 14.96
CA THR A 81 -26.16 4.33 16.30
C THR A 81 -26.50 5.80 16.49
N ALA A 82 -25.58 6.71 16.13
CA ALA A 82 -25.79 8.15 16.21
C ALA A 82 -27.03 8.59 15.41
N ILE A 83 -27.21 8.09 14.19
CA ILE A 83 -28.41 8.37 13.37
C ILE A 83 -29.69 7.91 14.06
N LYS A 84 -29.70 6.71 14.66
CA LYS A 84 -30.88 6.20 15.37
C LYS A 84 -31.23 7.06 16.57
N MET A 85 -30.22 7.44 17.37
CA MET A 85 -30.40 8.28 18.55
C MET A 85 -30.86 9.70 18.16
N LYS A 86 -30.28 10.29 17.11
CA LYS A 86 -30.70 11.60 16.60
C LYS A 86 -32.17 11.57 16.14
N ARG A 87 -32.60 10.51 15.46
CA ARG A 87 -34.02 10.31 15.07
C ARG A 87 -34.96 10.12 16.25
N ALA A 88 -34.46 9.57 17.35
CA ALA A 88 -35.22 9.44 18.60
C ALA A 88 -35.30 10.77 19.38
N GLY A 89 -34.65 11.84 18.90
CA GLY A 89 -34.66 13.15 19.54
C GLY A 89 -33.56 13.35 20.60
N SER A 90 -32.56 12.46 20.66
CA SER A 90 -31.43 12.63 21.57
C SER A 90 -30.56 13.85 21.22
N THR A 91 -30.01 14.48 22.25
CA THR A 91 -29.08 15.60 22.15
C THR A 91 -27.70 15.16 21.66
N LEU A 92 -26.92 16.10 21.10
CA LEU A 92 -25.63 15.77 20.48
C LEU A 92 -24.57 15.37 21.51
N ASP A 93 -24.60 15.96 22.70
CA ASP A 93 -23.77 15.58 23.85
C ASP A 93 -23.96 14.10 24.24
N PHE A 94 -25.21 13.65 24.37
CA PHE A 94 -25.55 12.28 24.72
C PHE A 94 -25.17 11.30 23.60
N ILE A 95 -25.36 11.69 22.34
CA ILE A 95 -24.91 10.88 21.21
C ILE A 95 -23.37 10.80 21.17
N SER A 96 -22.68 11.90 21.46
CA SER A 96 -21.22 11.96 21.53
C SER A 96 -20.68 11.02 22.60
N GLU A 97 -21.29 11.02 23.79
CA GLU A 97 -20.91 10.13 24.88
C GLU A 97 -21.13 8.64 24.51
N MET A 98 -22.29 8.32 23.92
CA MET A 98 -22.66 6.93 23.63
C MET A 98 -22.00 6.33 22.38
N THR A 99 -21.46 7.16 21.49
CA THR A 99 -20.83 6.69 20.24
C THR A 99 -19.34 7.00 20.15
N GLU A 100 -18.78 7.68 21.16
CA GLU A 100 -17.40 8.17 21.22
C GLU A 100 -17.02 9.05 20.01
N LEU A 101 -18.02 9.55 19.27
CA LEU A 101 -17.83 10.46 18.15
C LEU A 101 -17.87 11.90 18.67
N PRO A 102 -16.85 12.74 18.37
CA PRO A 102 -16.83 14.12 18.87
C PRO A 102 -18.08 14.90 18.47
N GLU A 103 -18.62 15.68 19.41
CA GLU A 103 -19.83 16.48 19.20
C GLU A 103 -19.73 17.39 17.95
N ALA A 104 -18.60 18.07 17.77
CA ALA A 104 -18.35 18.92 16.60
C ALA A 104 -18.37 18.14 15.27
N TYR A 105 -17.97 16.86 15.29
CA TYR A 105 -18.06 16.00 14.11
C TYR A 105 -19.51 15.60 13.84
N LEU A 106 -20.27 15.23 14.89
CA LEU A 106 -21.69 14.89 14.80
C LEU A 106 -22.53 16.08 14.31
N GLU A 107 -22.26 17.28 14.80
CA GLU A 107 -22.93 18.51 14.37
C GLU A 107 -22.76 18.72 12.85
N ARG A 108 -21.52 18.66 12.36
CA ARG A 108 -21.23 18.76 10.92
C ARG A 108 -21.90 17.64 10.12
N PHE A 109 -21.88 16.41 10.65
CA PHE A 109 -22.45 15.24 10.01
C PHE A 109 -23.98 15.35 9.84
N PHE A 110 -24.70 15.69 10.91
CA PHE A 110 -26.16 15.83 10.87
C PHE A 110 -26.61 17.06 10.10
N LYS A 111 -25.89 18.18 10.20
CA LYS A 111 -26.13 19.38 9.39
C LYS A 111 -26.01 19.07 7.89
N LYS A 112 -24.96 18.35 7.48
CA LYS A 112 -24.77 17.90 6.09
C LYS A 112 -25.86 16.92 5.64
N SER A 113 -26.34 16.08 6.56
CA SER A 113 -27.38 15.08 6.31
C SER A 113 -28.81 15.65 6.36
N ARG A 114 -28.98 16.96 6.60
CA ARG A 114 -30.27 17.65 6.78
C ARG A 114 -31.17 16.98 7.84
N MET A 115 -30.56 16.42 8.88
CA MET A 115 -31.26 15.85 10.02
C MET A 115 -31.27 16.90 11.13
N HIS A 116 -32.41 17.57 11.31
CA HIS A 116 -32.63 18.55 12.37
C HIS A 116 -32.93 17.84 13.70
#